data_AF-W7QDH0-F1
#
_entry.id   AF-W7QDH0-F1
#
_cell.length_a   1.000
_cell.length_b   1.000
_cell.length_c   1.000
_cell.angle_alpha   90.00
_cell.angle_beta   90.00
_cell.angle_gamma   90.00
#
_symmetry.space_group_name_H-M   'P 1'
#
loop_
_entity.id
_entity.type
_entity.pdbx_description
1 polymer ?
#
loop_
_entity_poly.entity_id
_entity_poly.type
_entity_poly.pdbx_seq_one_letter_code
_entity_poly.pdbx_strand_id
1 'polypeptide(L)'
;IAGLAVAGAHAQFEPQGLYSARAILDAEVHFEAAPESQPSDVVDMLLGDDMQVHALVIRSHDEVGQDGDHIVVTNANYRLVTHEEDGETTHDILVDAPEDALAAMPRYDQDWWDMARQRARDAWHTAGEGAESAWHYTREGADRVGEGAERAWERTQEGAERAGRAVSDLLNNWTNND
;
A
#
# COMPACT_ATOMS: atom_id res chain seq x y z
N ILE A 1 3.95 33.11 1.93
CA ILE A 1 3.29 31.78 1.85
C ILE A 1 2.95 31.43 3.29
N ALA A 2 1.71 31.70 3.68
CA ALA A 2 1.25 31.53 5.06
C ALA A 2 0.74 30.09 5.19
N GLY A 3 1.43 29.30 6.02
CA GLY A 3 0.97 27.97 6.37
C GLY A 3 -0.35 28.05 7.12
N LEU A 4 -1.30 27.22 6.71
CA LEU A 4 -2.50 26.93 7.47
C LEU A 4 -2.07 26.31 8.81
N ALA A 5 -2.18 27.10 9.87
CA ALA A 5 -2.07 26.61 11.23
C ALA A 5 -3.45 26.06 11.63
N VAL A 6 -3.61 24.75 11.59
CA VAL A 6 -4.70 24.06 12.28
C VAL A 6 -4.41 24.21 13.78
N ALA A 7 -5.22 25.01 14.47
CA ALA A 7 -5.18 25.14 15.91
C ALA A 7 -5.92 23.95 16.53
N GLY A 8 -5.21 23.08 17.26
CA GLY A 8 -5.83 22.09 18.16
C GLY A 8 -5.22 20.69 18.13
N ALA A 9 -4.90 20.15 16.96
CA ALA A 9 -4.35 18.80 16.81
C ALA A 9 -2.88 18.86 16.41
N HIS A 10 -2.00 18.25 17.22
CA HIS A 10 -0.63 18.02 16.79
C HIS A 10 -0.65 16.89 15.76
N ALA A 11 -0.50 17.19 14.48
CA ALA A 11 -0.25 16.18 13.46
C ALA A 11 1.06 15.45 13.82
N GLN A 12 0.94 14.16 14.14
CA GLN A 12 2.07 13.30 14.49
C GLN A 12 2.33 12.33 13.33
N PHE A 13 3.58 12.27 12.92
CA PHE A 13 4.07 11.30 11.95
C PHE A 13 4.84 10.15 12.64
N GLU A 14 4.73 10.05 13.97
CA GLU A 14 5.35 8.96 14.72
C GLU A 14 4.55 7.67 14.53
N PRO A 15 5.22 6.52 14.29
CA PRO A 15 4.51 5.27 14.09
C PRO A 15 3.82 4.82 15.38
N GLN A 16 2.51 4.60 15.33
CA GLN A 16 1.76 4.06 16.47
C GLN A 16 1.91 2.54 16.64
N GLY A 17 2.68 1.91 15.76
CA GLY A 17 2.88 0.46 15.70
C GLY A 17 1.77 -0.26 14.94
N LEU A 18 0.58 -0.38 15.53
CA LEU A 18 -0.55 -1.13 14.95
C LEU A 18 -1.68 -0.21 14.50
N TYR A 19 -2.18 -0.46 13.29
CA TYR A 19 -3.30 0.28 12.71
C TYR A 19 -4.50 -0.64 12.55
N SER A 20 -5.68 -0.13 12.90
CA SER A 20 -6.94 -0.82 12.61
C SER A 20 -7.29 -0.56 11.15
N ALA A 21 -7.51 -1.61 10.35
CA ALA A 21 -7.99 -1.45 8.98
C ALA A 21 -9.28 -0.61 8.92
N ARG A 22 -10.16 -0.76 9.91
CA ARG A 22 -11.39 0.04 10.04
C ARG A 22 -11.12 1.53 10.27
N ALA A 23 -10.00 1.88 10.90
CA ALA A 23 -9.64 3.28 11.12
C ALA A 23 -8.97 3.89 9.89
N ILE A 24 -8.57 3.08 8.91
CA ILE A 24 -7.99 3.51 7.64
C ILE A 24 -9.06 3.53 6.54
N LEU A 25 -9.98 2.57 6.54
CA LEU A 25 -11.19 2.65 5.72
C LEU A 25 -12.04 3.85 6.17
N ASP A 26 -12.57 4.59 5.22
CA ASP A 26 -13.28 5.87 5.41
C ASP A 26 -12.40 7.00 5.99
N ALA A 27 -11.06 6.85 6.02
CA ALA A 27 -10.16 7.94 6.37
C ALA A 27 -10.17 9.04 5.30
N GLU A 28 -10.07 10.29 5.74
CA GLU A 28 -9.97 11.44 4.85
C GLU A 28 -8.62 11.42 4.12
N VAL A 29 -8.66 11.77 2.83
CA VAL A 29 -7.50 11.82 1.96
C VAL A 29 -7.32 13.24 1.45
N HIS A 30 -6.13 13.80 1.70
CA HIS A 30 -5.69 15.10 1.19
C HIS A 30 -4.59 14.91 0.15
N PHE A 31 -4.60 15.74 -0.88
CA PHE A 31 -3.61 15.69 -1.95
C PHE A 31 -2.70 16.93 -1.90
N GLU A 32 -1.38 16.74 -1.86
CA GLU A 32 -0.45 17.87 -1.86
C GLU A 32 -0.57 18.73 -3.13
N ALA A 33 -0.90 18.11 -4.27
CA ALA A 33 -1.14 18.81 -5.54
C ALA A 33 -2.43 19.66 -5.53
N ALA A 34 -3.38 19.37 -4.63
CA ALA A 34 -4.67 20.05 -4.54
C ALA A 34 -5.06 20.32 -3.08
N PRO A 35 -4.32 21.19 -2.35
CA PRO A 35 -4.48 21.35 -0.90
C PRO A 35 -5.81 21.99 -0.48
N GLU A 36 -6.48 22.69 -1.40
CA GLU A 36 -7.77 23.34 -1.16
C GLU A 36 -8.95 22.47 -1.62
N SER A 37 -8.69 21.25 -2.13
CA SER A 37 -9.76 20.38 -2.62
C SER A 37 -10.56 19.79 -1.47
N GLN A 38 -11.80 19.39 -1.76
CA GLN A 38 -12.57 18.55 -0.84
C GLN A 38 -11.79 17.27 -0.49
N PRO A 39 -11.73 16.87 0.80
CA PRO A 39 -11.11 15.61 1.19
C PRO A 39 -11.79 14.43 0.52
N SER A 40 -11.00 13.51 -0.02
CA SER A 40 -11.48 12.24 -0.61
C SER A 40 -11.50 11.13 0.45
N ASP A 41 -11.97 9.94 0.10
CA ASP A 41 -12.11 8.84 1.08
C ASP A 41 -11.36 7.58 0.65
N VAL A 42 -10.76 6.88 1.61
CA VAL A 42 -10.28 5.51 1.40
C VAL A 42 -11.47 4.55 1.37
N VAL A 43 -11.65 3.82 0.28
CA VAL A 43 -12.74 2.84 0.13
C VAL A 43 -12.30 1.38 0.19
N ASP A 44 -11.03 1.09 -0.10
CA ASP A 44 -10.48 -0.26 -0.03
C ASP A 44 -8.98 -0.25 0.26
N MET A 45 -8.49 -1.38 0.77
CA MET A 45 -7.07 -1.63 1.04
C MET A 45 -6.65 -2.89 0.28
N LEU A 46 -5.67 -2.74 -0.62
CA LEU A 46 -5.21 -3.84 -1.46
C LEU A 46 -4.04 -4.56 -0.79
N LEU A 47 -4.24 -5.84 -0.51
CA LEU A 47 -3.25 -6.70 0.11
C LEU A 47 -2.64 -7.68 -0.90
N GLY A 48 -1.35 -7.95 -0.73
CA GLY A 48 -0.60 -8.96 -1.48
C GLY A 48 -0.68 -10.34 -0.82
N ASP A 49 -0.11 -11.34 -1.48
CA ASP A 49 0.02 -12.70 -0.92
C ASP A 49 0.96 -12.77 0.30
N ASP A 50 1.79 -11.74 0.53
CA ASP A 50 2.59 -11.54 1.75
C ASP A 50 1.78 -10.98 2.94
N MET A 51 0.46 -10.80 2.75
CA MET A 51 -0.48 -10.22 3.70
C MET A 51 -0.14 -8.77 4.10
N GLN A 52 0.68 -8.07 3.32
CA GLN A 52 0.96 -6.65 3.51
C GLN A 52 0.03 -5.79 2.64
N VAL A 53 -0.24 -4.57 3.09
CA VAL A 53 -0.94 -3.56 2.29
C VAL A 53 0.05 -3.01 1.26
N HIS A 54 -0.34 -2.95 -0.01
CA HIS A 54 0.49 -2.40 -1.09
C HIS A 54 -0.09 -1.13 -1.73
N ALA A 55 -1.40 -0.94 -1.62
CA ALA A 55 -2.09 0.22 -2.14
C ALA A 55 -3.40 0.48 -1.40
N LEU A 56 -3.84 1.73 -1.47
CA LEU A 56 -5.18 2.17 -1.10
C LEU A 56 -5.99 2.46 -2.36
N VAL A 57 -7.29 2.18 -2.31
CA VAL A 57 -8.24 2.64 -3.32
C VAL A 57 -8.96 3.85 -2.75
N ILE A 58 -8.88 4.97 -3.46
CA ILE A 58 -9.37 6.27 -3.02
C ILE A 58 -10.52 6.68 -3.93
N ARG A 59 -11.68 6.98 -3.36
CA ARG A 59 -12.77 7.62 -4.11
C ARG A 59 -12.51 9.11 -4.17
N SER A 60 -12.12 9.61 -5.34
CA SER A 60 -11.78 11.01 -5.56
C SER A 60 -13.02 11.89 -5.72
N HIS A 61 -12.89 13.16 -5.29
CA HIS A 61 -13.82 14.23 -5.63
C HIS A 61 -13.38 15.03 -6.88
N ASP A 62 -14.30 15.82 -7.43
CA ASP A 62 -14.22 16.55 -8.71
C ASP A 62 -12.97 17.42 -8.94
N GLU A 63 -12.27 17.80 -7.89
CA GLU A 63 -11.10 18.70 -7.96
C GLU A 63 -9.78 17.94 -8.10
N VAL A 64 -9.79 16.63 -7.83
CA VAL A 64 -8.62 15.72 -7.90
C VAL A 64 -8.77 14.69 -9.03
N GLY A 65 -10.00 14.29 -9.30
CA GLY A 65 -10.38 13.42 -10.41
C GLY A 65 -11.79 13.76 -10.86
N GLN A 66 -12.49 12.83 -11.50
CA GLN A 66 -13.94 12.97 -11.60
C GLN A 66 -14.56 12.52 -10.27
N ASP A 67 -15.61 13.19 -9.80
CA ASP A 67 -16.31 12.77 -8.58
C ASP A 67 -16.80 11.32 -8.72
N GLY A 68 -16.45 10.51 -7.73
CA GLY A 68 -16.75 9.09 -7.70
C GLY A 68 -15.79 8.20 -8.49
N ASP A 69 -14.77 8.76 -9.15
CA ASP A 69 -13.67 7.95 -9.68
C ASP A 69 -12.91 7.28 -8.53
N HIS A 70 -12.45 6.05 -8.77
CA HIS A 70 -11.63 5.32 -7.82
C HIS A 70 -10.19 5.29 -8.33
N ILE A 71 -9.26 5.80 -7.53
CA ILE A 71 -7.84 5.92 -7.86
C ILE A 71 -7.05 4.94 -6.99
N VAL A 72 -6.08 4.26 -7.57
CA VAL A 72 -5.17 3.37 -6.84
C VAL A 72 -3.90 4.12 -6.46
N VAL A 73 -3.63 4.23 -5.17
CA VAL A 73 -2.44 4.92 -4.64
C VAL A 73 -1.57 3.92 -3.89
N THR A 74 -0.34 3.71 -4.37
CA THR A 74 0.61 2.78 -3.77
C THR A 74 1.30 3.38 -2.56
N ASN A 75 1.87 2.54 -1.69
CA ASN A 75 2.59 2.96 -0.48
C ASN A 75 3.75 3.94 -0.72
N ALA A 76 4.22 4.08 -1.97
CA ALA A 76 5.27 5.04 -2.32
C ALA A 76 4.76 6.48 -2.41
N ASN A 77 3.46 6.67 -2.58
CA ASN A 77 2.85 7.96 -2.93
C ASN A 77 1.90 8.49 -1.84
N TYR A 78 1.83 7.84 -0.69
CA TYR A 78 1.04 8.35 0.43
C TYR A 78 1.74 8.17 1.77
N ARG A 79 1.34 8.99 2.73
CA ARG A 79 1.74 8.91 4.13
C ARG A 79 0.51 8.97 5.00
N LEU A 80 0.56 8.22 6.10
CA LEU A 80 -0.46 8.31 7.14
C LEU A 80 -0.12 9.46 8.09
N VAL A 81 -1.10 10.29 8.40
CA VAL A 81 -1.02 11.36 9.40
C VAL A 81 -1.91 10.97 10.56
N THR A 82 -1.33 10.87 11.75
CA THR A 82 -2.08 10.55 12.96
C THR A 82 -2.41 11.84 13.70
N HIS A 83 -3.66 11.97 14.08
CA HIS A 83 -4.17 13.04 14.91
C HIS A 83 -4.63 12.46 16.24
N GLU A 84 -4.21 13.09 17.33
CA GLU A 84 -4.72 12.79 18.66
C GLU A 84 -5.43 14.04 19.19
N GLU A 85 -6.74 13.93 19.40
CA GLU A 85 -7.56 14.99 19.97
C GLU A 85 -8.52 14.40 21.00
N ASP A 86 -8.57 14.98 22.19
CA ASP A 86 -9.42 14.54 23.30
C ASP A 86 -9.33 13.03 23.67
N GLY A 87 -8.19 12.40 23.39
CA GLY A 87 -7.95 10.98 23.64
C GLY A 87 -8.52 10.05 22.56
N GLU A 88 -9.04 10.61 21.48
CA GLU A 88 -9.38 9.89 20.25
C GLU A 88 -8.22 9.99 19.26
N THR A 89 -7.88 8.86 18.63
CA THR A 89 -6.87 8.79 17.58
C THR A 89 -7.59 8.67 16.24
N THR A 90 -7.38 9.64 15.37
CA THR A 90 -7.87 9.63 13.98
C THR A 90 -6.69 9.58 13.01
N HIS A 91 -6.99 9.16 11.78
CA HIS A 91 -6.00 8.95 10.74
C HIS A 91 -6.46 9.62 9.45
N ASP A 92 -5.56 10.41 8.87
CA ASP A 92 -5.74 11.00 7.55
C ASP A 92 -4.64 10.47 6.62
N ILE A 93 -4.94 10.41 5.34
CA ILE A 93 -3.98 10.03 4.30
C ILE A 93 -3.54 11.30 3.57
N LEU A 94 -2.24 11.54 3.55
CA LEU A 94 -1.64 12.56 2.71
C LEU A 94 -1.02 11.92 1.48
N VAL A 95 -1.60 12.17 0.31
CA VAL A 95 -1.05 11.75 -0.99
C VAL A 95 0.02 12.76 -1.40
N ASP A 96 1.26 12.30 -1.39
CA ASP A 96 2.47 13.04 -1.75
C ASP A 96 2.84 12.66 -3.19
N ALA A 97 2.11 13.26 -4.13
CA ALA A 97 2.34 13.08 -5.56
C ALA A 97 2.11 14.42 -6.29
N PRO A 98 2.98 14.79 -7.24
CA PRO A 98 2.73 15.95 -8.09
C PRO A 98 1.53 15.70 -9.03
N GLU A 99 0.97 16.78 -9.58
CA GLU A 99 -0.26 16.75 -10.39
C GLU A 99 -0.17 15.80 -11.60
N ASP A 100 0.99 15.75 -12.26
CA ASP A 100 1.24 14.85 -13.39
C ASP A 100 1.24 13.37 -12.97
N ALA A 101 1.89 13.04 -11.85
CA ALA A 101 1.86 11.69 -11.29
C ALA A 101 0.46 11.29 -10.83
N LEU A 102 -0.30 12.23 -10.23
CA LEU A 102 -1.67 12.02 -9.78
C LEU A 102 -2.62 11.72 -10.96
N ALA A 103 -2.47 12.43 -12.07
CA ALA A 103 -3.23 12.20 -13.30
C ALA A 103 -2.92 10.83 -13.94
N ALA A 104 -1.67 10.36 -13.83
CA ALA A 104 -1.21 9.06 -14.31
C ALA A 104 -1.57 7.90 -13.36
N MET A 105 -2.14 8.20 -12.18
CA MET A 105 -2.54 7.13 -11.26
C MET A 105 -3.63 6.24 -11.86
N PRO A 106 -3.53 4.93 -11.67
CA PRO A 106 -4.44 4.02 -12.30
C PRO A 106 -5.84 4.10 -11.69
N ARG A 107 -6.85 3.99 -12.55
CA ARG A 107 -8.25 3.93 -12.13
C ARG A 107 -8.60 2.50 -11.71
N TYR A 108 -9.23 2.38 -10.54
CA TYR A 108 -9.73 1.12 -10.05
C TYR A 108 -11.06 0.80 -10.74
N ASP A 109 -11.03 -0.26 -11.55
CA ASP A 109 -12.20 -0.93 -12.08
C ASP A 109 -12.00 -2.45 -12.05
N GLN A 110 -12.98 -3.21 -12.55
CA GLN A 110 -12.92 -4.67 -12.53
C GLN A 110 -11.82 -5.23 -13.44
N ASP A 111 -11.59 -4.62 -14.60
CA ASP A 111 -10.60 -5.08 -15.58
C ASP A 111 -9.19 -4.83 -15.05
N TRP A 112 -8.98 -3.64 -14.48
CA TRP A 112 -7.80 -3.27 -13.71
C TRP A 112 -7.48 -4.31 -12.65
N TRP A 113 -8.47 -4.61 -11.80
CA TRP A 113 -8.31 -5.51 -10.67
C TRP A 113 -7.93 -6.92 -11.12
N ASP A 114 -8.61 -7.46 -12.13
CA ASP A 114 -8.32 -8.80 -12.63
C ASP A 114 -6.91 -8.89 -13.21
N MET A 115 -6.45 -7.85 -13.93
CA MET A 115 -5.08 -7.75 -14.42
C MET A 115 -4.05 -7.63 -13.29
N ALA A 116 -4.29 -6.74 -12.32
CA ALA A 116 -3.39 -6.51 -11.19
C ALA A 116 -3.22 -7.79 -10.38
N ARG A 117 -4.34 -8.48 -10.08
CA ARG A 117 -4.34 -9.76 -9.36
C ARG A 117 -3.62 -10.87 -10.12
N GLN A 118 -3.81 -10.97 -11.44
CA GLN A 118 -3.10 -11.96 -12.25
C GLN A 118 -1.59 -11.70 -12.21
N ARG A 119 -1.18 -10.45 -12.45
CA ARG A 119 0.24 -10.09 -12.46
C ARG A 119 0.90 -10.27 -11.10
N ALA A 120 0.20 -9.92 -10.01
CA ALA A 120 0.68 -10.14 -8.66
C ALA A 120 0.89 -11.63 -8.38
N ARG A 121 -0.04 -12.49 -8.82
CA ARG A 121 0.09 -13.95 -8.72
C ARG A 121 1.27 -14.48 -9.53
N ASP A 122 1.47 -14.00 -10.75
CA ASP A 122 2.58 -14.42 -11.60
C ASP A 122 3.93 -14.00 -11.02
N ALA A 123 4.00 -12.78 -10.45
CA ALA A 123 5.17 -12.30 -9.72
C ALA A 123 5.42 -13.15 -8.47
N TRP A 124 4.37 -13.50 -7.73
CA TRP A 124 4.44 -14.40 -6.59
C TRP A 124 4.92 -15.79 -6.98
N HIS A 125 4.40 -16.39 -8.05
CA HIS A 125 4.89 -17.69 -8.54
C HIS A 125 6.35 -17.61 -8.98
N THR A 126 6.75 -16.57 -9.71
CA THR A 126 8.13 -16.41 -10.19
C THR A 126 9.12 -16.25 -9.04
N ALA A 127 8.78 -15.44 -8.03
CA ALA A 127 9.60 -15.26 -6.83
C ALA A 127 9.53 -16.50 -5.90
N GLY A 128 8.36 -17.12 -5.85
CA GLY A 128 8.00 -18.28 -5.06
C GLY A 128 8.63 -19.57 -5.55
N GLU A 129 8.83 -19.80 -6.85
CA GLU A 129 9.55 -20.97 -7.39
C GLU A 129 10.96 -21.09 -6.79
N GLY A 130 11.61 -19.95 -6.49
CA GLY A 130 12.88 -19.92 -5.77
C GLY A 130 12.76 -20.29 -4.27
N ALA A 131 11.63 -19.99 -3.64
CA ALA A 131 11.33 -20.28 -2.23
C ALA A 131 10.78 -21.70 -2.03
N GLU A 132 9.89 -22.18 -2.90
CA GLU A 132 9.37 -23.55 -2.96
C GLU A 132 10.50 -24.55 -3.22
N SER A 133 11.41 -24.24 -4.16
CA SER A 133 12.62 -25.05 -4.38
C SER A 133 13.50 -25.14 -3.13
N ALA A 134 13.65 -24.03 -2.39
CA ALA A 134 14.38 -24.01 -1.12
C ALA A 134 13.64 -24.80 -0.01
N TRP A 135 12.31 -24.73 0.04
CA TRP A 135 11.47 -25.48 0.98
C TRP A 135 11.50 -26.99 0.68
N HIS A 136 11.46 -27.39 -0.59
CA HIS A 136 11.56 -28.79 -1.03
C HIS A 136 12.92 -29.40 -0.68
N TYR A 137 14.01 -28.69 -0.96
CA TYR A 137 15.37 -29.07 -0.53
C TYR A 137 15.48 -29.16 1.00
N THR A 138 14.78 -28.29 1.72
CA THR A 138 14.69 -28.34 3.19
C THR A 138 13.85 -29.51 3.65
N ARG A 139 12.74 -29.92 3.02
CA ARG A 139 11.99 -31.11 3.46
C ARG A 139 12.84 -32.38 3.38
N GLU A 140 13.67 -32.50 2.35
CA GLU A 140 14.67 -33.58 2.22
C GLU A 140 15.87 -33.44 3.19
N GLY A 141 16.16 -32.22 3.64
CA GLY A 141 17.27 -31.89 4.54
C GLY A 141 16.91 -31.79 6.04
N ALA A 142 15.67 -31.45 6.39
CA ALA A 142 15.16 -31.18 7.74
C ALA A 142 14.87 -32.47 8.52
N ASP A 143 14.79 -33.61 7.83
CA ASP A 143 15.00 -34.93 8.46
C ASP A 143 16.39 -35.02 9.15
N ARG A 144 17.29 -34.04 8.94
CA ARG A 144 18.56 -33.83 9.64
C ARG A 144 18.66 -32.44 10.31
N VAL A 145 17.98 -32.28 11.45
CA VAL A 145 18.26 -31.37 12.60
C VAL A 145 18.30 -29.82 12.39
N GLY A 146 17.48 -29.12 13.18
CA GLY A 146 17.75 -27.84 13.88
C GLY A 146 18.04 -26.58 13.03
N GLU A 147 19.31 -26.33 12.72
CA GLU A 147 19.80 -25.12 12.04
C GLU A 147 19.37 -25.01 10.56
N GLY A 148 18.89 -26.11 9.99
CA GLY A 148 18.33 -26.13 8.63
C GLY A 148 16.93 -25.50 8.55
N ALA A 149 16.17 -25.54 9.65
CA ALA A 149 14.81 -25.02 9.70
C ALA A 149 14.79 -23.49 9.80
N GLU A 150 15.65 -22.89 10.62
CA GLU A 150 15.76 -21.42 10.77
C GLU A 150 16.21 -20.76 9.47
N ARG A 151 17.28 -21.26 8.83
CA ARG A 151 17.73 -20.75 7.52
C ARG A 151 16.71 -20.95 6.40
N ALA A 152 15.86 -21.97 6.52
CA ALA A 152 14.79 -22.19 5.55
C ALA A 152 13.61 -21.23 5.77
N TRP A 153 13.30 -20.92 7.03
CA TRP A 153 12.33 -19.90 7.40
C TRP A 153 12.78 -18.52 6.91
N GLU A 154 14.04 -18.16 7.15
CA GLU A 154 14.65 -16.92 6.62
C GLU A 154 14.56 -16.85 5.10
N ARG A 155 14.94 -17.90 4.36
CA ARG A 155 14.81 -17.92 2.88
C ARG A 155 13.37 -17.85 2.38
N THR A 156 12.42 -18.40 3.13
CA THR A 156 10.99 -18.32 2.81
C THR A 156 10.50 -16.89 3.00
N GLN A 157 10.90 -16.24 4.10
CA GLN A 157 10.61 -14.84 4.38
C GLN A 157 11.23 -13.92 3.33
N GLU A 158 12.50 -14.11 2.97
CA GLU A 158 13.16 -13.39 1.88
C GLU A 158 12.49 -13.61 0.52
N GLY A 159 11.89 -14.79 0.30
CA GLY A 159 11.08 -15.10 -0.88
C GLY A 159 9.79 -14.27 -0.92
N ALA A 160 9.05 -14.25 0.19
CA ALA A 160 7.83 -13.45 0.36
C ALA A 160 8.13 -11.95 0.23
N GLU A 161 9.21 -11.45 0.84
CA GLU A 161 9.62 -10.05 0.73
C GLU A 161 10.06 -9.66 -0.70
N ARG A 162 10.69 -10.58 -1.44
CA ARG A 162 11.01 -10.35 -2.86
C ARG A 162 9.74 -10.33 -3.71
N ALA A 163 8.80 -11.21 -3.42
CA ALA A 163 7.53 -11.27 -4.12
C ALA A 163 6.68 -10.00 -3.86
N GLY A 164 6.53 -9.60 -2.60
CA GLY A 164 5.85 -8.37 -2.21
C GLY A 164 6.47 -7.13 -2.85
N ARG A 165 7.81 -7.05 -2.90
CA ARG A 165 8.52 -5.98 -3.63
C ARG A 165 8.21 -6.00 -5.12
N ALA A 166 8.21 -7.17 -5.77
CA ALA A 166 7.86 -7.28 -7.18
C ALA A 166 6.41 -6.82 -7.45
N VAL A 167 5.47 -7.09 -6.54
CA VAL A 167 4.09 -6.58 -6.61
C VAL A 167 4.06 -5.06 -6.48
N SER A 168 4.73 -4.49 -5.47
CA SER A 168 4.83 -3.03 -5.31
C SER A 168 5.46 -2.35 -6.53
N ASP A 169 6.55 -2.90 -7.06
CA ASP A 169 7.24 -2.38 -8.24
C ASP A 169 6.35 -2.43 -9.48
N LEU A 170 5.54 -3.48 -9.60
CA LEU A 170 4.58 -3.61 -10.69
C LEU A 170 3.51 -2.54 -10.63
N LEU A 171 2.91 -2.33 -9.46
CA LEU A 171 1.90 -1.29 -9.25
C LEU A 171 2.49 0.10 -9.48
N ASN A 172 3.70 0.36 -8.97
CA ASN A 172 4.41 1.62 -9.16
C ASN A 172 4.81 1.90 -10.61
N ASN A 173 5.32 0.89 -11.34
CA ASN A 173 5.68 1.06 -12.75
C ASN A 173 4.43 1.37 -13.57
N TRP A 174 3.29 0.79 -13.22
CA TRP A 174 2.04 1.03 -13.93
C TRP A 174 1.54 2.46 -13.76
N THR A 175 1.73 3.06 -12.57
CA THR A 175 1.48 4.49 -12.32
C THR A 175 2.39 5.44 -13.10
N ASN A 176 3.56 4.98 -13.56
CA ASN A 176 4.62 5.85 -14.12
C ASN A 176 4.78 5.78 -15.65
N ASN A 177 4.02 4.94 -16.37
CA ASN A 177 4.30 4.60 -17.77
C ASN A 177 3.13 4.74 -18.75
N ASP A 178 2.08 5.49 -18.41
CA ASP A 178 1.02 5.91 -19.34
C ASP A 178 0.91 7.44 -19.43
#